data_AF-A0AB39HPS5-F1
#
_entry.id   AF-A0AB39HPS5-F1
#
_cell.length_a   1.000
_cell.length_b   1.000
_cell.length_c   1.000
_cell.angle_alpha   90.00
_cell.angle_beta   90.00
_cell.angle_gamma   90.00
#
_symmetry.space_group_name_H-M   'P 1'
#
loop_
_entity.id
_entity.type
_entity.pdbx_description
1 polymer ?
#
loop_
_entity_poly.entity_id
_entity_poly.type
_entity_poly.pdbx_seq_one_letter_code
_entity_poly.pdbx_strand_id
1 'polypeptide(L)' 'MFYVGIDIGKRHHEVGVIDDKGQPVENTLRFANTKAGSHKLLEYFKMYPIR' A
#
# COMPACT_ATOMS: atom_id res chain seq x y z
N MET A 1 -6.23 -12.03 7.73
CA MET A 1 -6.80 -11.21 6.62
C MET A 1 -6.09 -9.87 6.59
N PHE A 2 -6.03 -9.18 5.46
CA PHE A 2 -5.38 -7.87 5.36
C PHE A 2 -6.37 -6.82 4.87
N TYR A 3 -6.25 -5.61 5.41
CA TYR A 3 -7.02 -4.45 4.97
C TYR A 3 -6.06 -3.40 4.44
N VAL A 4 -6.39 -2.87 3.27
CA VAL A 4 -5.59 -1.87 2.57
C VAL A 4 -6.34 -0.55 2.59
N GLY A 5 -5.76 0.47 3.23
CA GLY A 5 -6.23 1.84 3.14
C GLY A 5 -5.39 2.61 2.13
N ILE A 6 -6.02 3.34 1.20
CA ILE A 6 -5.31 4.21 0.26
C ILE A 6 -5.84 5.64 0.39
N ASP A 7 -4.96 6.56 0.77
CA ASP A 7 -5.19 7.99 0.67
C ASP A 7 -4.90 8.45 -0.77
N ILE A 8 -5.94 8.94 -1.45
CA ILE A 8 -5.90 9.28 -2.87
C ILE A 8 -5.62 10.77 -3.06
N GLY A 9 -4.37 11.11 -3.35
CA GLY A 9 -3.98 12.46 -3.79
C GLY A 9 -3.88 12.62 -5.31
N LYS A 10 -3.81 13.88 -5.79
CA LYS A 10 -3.75 14.22 -7.23
C LYS A 10 -2.49 13.70 -7.94
N ARG A 11 -1.34 13.75 -7.26
CA ARG A 11 -0.02 13.38 -7.81
C ARG A 11 0.62 12.19 -7.11
N HIS A 12 0.33 12.03 -5.83
CA HIS A 12 0.87 10.97 -4.99
C HIS A 12 -0.26 10.42 -4.13
N HIS A 13 -0.24 9.11 -3.97
CA HIS A 13 -1.11 8.35 -3.09
C HIS A 13 -0.27 7.80 -1.94
N GLU A 14 -0.93 7.47 -0.85
CA GLU A 14 -0.32 6.80 0.28
C GLU A 14 -1.10 5.55 0.62
N VAL A 15 -0.41 4.41 0.77
CA VAL A 15 -1.04 3.15 1.16
C VAL A 15 -0.57 2.73 2.54
N GLY A 16 -1.51 2.27 3.36
CA GLY A 16 -1.26 1.59 4.63
C GLY A 16 -1.94 0.23 4.62
N VAL A 17 -1.33 -0.75 5.30
CA VAL A 17 -1.87 -2.11 5.42
C VAL A 17 -1.95 -2.49 6.88
N ILE A 18 -3.10 -3.00 7.31
CA ILE A 18 -3.30 -3.54 8.65
C ILE A 18 -3.73 -5.01 8.56
N ASP A 19 -3.40 -5.78 9.59
CA ASP A 19 -3.88 -7.15 9.77
C ASP A 19 -5.30 -7.18 10.35
N ASP A 20 -5.82 -8.38 10.59
CA ASP A 20 -7.15 -8.59 11.17
C ASP A 20 -7.26 -8.26 12.66
N LYS A 21 -6.13 -7.98 13.32
CA LYS A 21 -6.07 -7.49 14.69
C LYS A 21 -5.95 -5.96 14.71
N GLY A 22 -5.98 -5.30 13.55
CA GLY A 22 -5.82 -3.85 13.40
C GLY A 22 -4.37 -3.39 13.58
N GLN A 23 -3.39 -4.30 13.55
CA GLN A 23 -1.98 -3.96 13.69
C GLN A 23 -1.41 -3.57 12.31
N PRO A 24 -0.61 -2.49 12.22
CA PRO A 24 0.11 -2.15 11.00
C PRO A 24 1.03 -3.31 10.59
N VAL A 25 0.94 -3.72 9.32
CA VAL A 25 1.83 -4.74 8.76
C VAL A 25 3.23 -4.15 8.57
N GLU A 26 3.31 -2.89 8.14
CA GLU A 26 4.55 -2.12 7.96
C GLU A 26 4.27 -0.60 7.82
N ASN A 27 5.34 0.18 7.63
CA ASN A 27 5.26 1.59 7.25
C ASN A 27 4.46 1.83 5.96
N THR A 28 3.81 2.99 5.88
CA THR A 28 3.06 3.40 4.69
C THR A 28 3.97 3.57 3.47
N LEU A 29 3.43 3.31 2.28
CA LEU A 29 4.11 3.56 1.01
C LEU A 29 3.47 4.73 0.29
N ARG A 30 4.29 5.76 0.04
CA ARG A 30 3.95 6.82 -0.92
C ARG A 30 4.35 6.42 -2.35
N PHE A 31 3.41 6.54 -3.28
CA PHE A 31 3.62 6.25 -4.70
C PHE A 31 2.98 7.30 -5.61
N ALA A 32 3.53 7.50 -6.80
CA ALA A 32 3.02 8.48 -7.76
C ALA A 32 1.77 7.98 -8.49
N ASN A 33 0.92 8.90 -8.95
CA ASN A 33 -0.22 8.61 -9.84
C ASN A 33 0.26 8.37 -11.29
N THR A 34 1.11 7.36 -11.47
CA THR A 34 1.66 6.95 -12.76
C THR A 34 1.70 5.43 -12.84
N LYS A 35 1.84 4.87 -14.05
CA LYS A 35 2.02 3.42 -14.25
C LYS A 35 3.24 2.87 -13.49
N ALA A 36 4.32 3.63 -13.44
CA ALA A 36 5.50 3.25 -12.65
C ALA A 36 5.19 3.22 -11.14
N GLY A 37 4.38 4.18 -10.67
CA GLY A 37 3.88 4.19 -9.29
C GLY A 37 3.00 2.98 -8.96
N SER A 38 2.12 2.54 -9.87
CA SER A 38 1.33 1.33 -9.66
C SER A 38 2.19 0.07 -9.63
N HIS A 39 3.27 -0.01 -10.41
CA HIS A 39 4.23 -1.12 -10.28
C HIS A 39 4.93 -1.12 -8.92
N LYS A 40 5.33 0.06 -8.40
CA LYS A 40 5.89 0.17 -7.05
C LYS A 40 4.92 -0.34 -5.98
N LEU A 41 3.62 -0.04 -6.13
CA LEU A 41 2.57 -0.55 -5.26
C LEU A 41 2.44 -2.08 -5.33
N LEU A 42 2.49 -2.66 -6.54
CA LEU A 42 2.45 -4.12 -6.73
C LEU A 42 3.65 -4.81 -6.09
N GLU A 43 4.87 -4.26 -6.25
CA GLU A 43 6.07 -4.81 -5.62
C GLU A 43 5.99 -4.73 -4.10
N TYR A 44 5.46 -3.64 -3.56
CA TYR A 44 5.20 -3.51 -2.13
C TYR A 44 4.26 -4.63 -1.63
N PHE A 45 3.16 -4.92 -2.32
CA PHE A 45 2.27 -6.01 -1.91
C PHE A 45 2.92 -7.39 -2.01
N LYS A 46 3.87 -7.61 -2.92
CA LYS A 46 4.61 -8.88 -3.02
C LYS A 46 5.61 -9.09 -1.87
N MET A 47 6.14 -8.00 -1.30
CA MET A 47 7.10 -8.08 -0.18
C MET A 47 6.45 -8.58 1.11
N TYR A 48 5.14 -8.38 1.25
CA TYR A 48 4.39 -8.81 2.42
C TYR A 48 3.55 -10.05 2.10
N PRO A 49 3.24 -10.88 3.11
CA PRO A 49 2.36 -12.02 2.95
C PRO A 49 0.89 -11.62 2.74
N ILE A 50 0.62 -10.52 2.02
CA ILE A 50 -0.70 -10.08 1.58
C ILE A 50 -1.09 -10.97 0.39
N ARG A 51 -1.53 -12.20 0.70
CA ARG A 51 -2.04 -13.17 -0.29
C ARG A 51 -3.49 -13.50 -0.01
#